data_AF-A0A8T9Q3A4-F1
#
_entry.id   AF-A0A8T9Q3A4-F1
#
_cell.length_a   1.000
_cell.length_b   1.000
_cell.length_c   1.000
_cell.angle_alpha   90.00
_cell.angle_beta   90.00
_cell.angle_gamma   90.00
#
_symmetry.space_group_name_H-M   'P 1'
#
loop_
_entity.id
_entity.type
_entity.pdbx_description
1 polymer ?
#
loop_
_entity_poly.entity_id
_entity_poly.type
_entity_poly.pdbx_seq_one_letter_code
_entity_poly.pdbx_strand_id
1 'polypeptide(L)'
;MLQFIQDKRDLPFVYLILEISVTLLPLVALLFVPGLPAGWWWAAFAVYMGLTTFYFKGPFGLMLHCTSHRILFKKKYSRLNHYIPWVIGPLFGQTPETYLTHHLGMHHPENNLPDDESSTMYYQRDSVASFGRYLVDFFLLGIPKLVLYLGRTSKPKLRFRLLRGR
;
A
#
# COMPACT_ATOMS: atom_id res chain seq x y z
N MET A 1 -5.04 10.56 22.31
CA MET A 1 -4.47 9.71 21.24
C MET A 1 -3.27 8.88 21.69
N LEU A 2 -2.34 9.42 22.50
CA LEU A 2 -1.15 8.69 22.97
C LEU A 2 -1.41 7.37 23.70
N GLN A 3 -2.55 7.22 24.37
CA GLN A 3 -2.90 5.96 25.05
C GLN A 3 -3.03 4.76 24.10
N PHE A 4 -3.31 4.99 22.81
CA PHE A 4 -3.59 3.94 21.83
C PHE A 4 -2.33 3.43 21.11
N ILE A 5 -1.30 4.27 20.95
CA ILE A 5 -0.11 3.99 20.14
C ILE A 5 1.07 3.50 20.96
N GLN A 6 1.96 2.72 20.35
CA GLN A 6 3.15 2.17 21.00
C GLN A 6 4.17 3.24 21.35
N ASP A 7 4.40 4.20 20.45
CA ASP A 7 5.42 5.22 20.56
C ASP A 7 4.83 6.60 20.24
N LYS A 8 5.12 7.59 21.08
CA LYS A 8 4.65 8.97 20.90
C LYS A 8 5.15 9.61 19.59
N ARG A 9 6.28 9.15 19.05
CA ARG A 9 6.84 9.64 17.78
C ARG A 9 5.97 9.27 16.57
N ASP A 10 5.13 8.24 16.71
CA ASP A 10 4.24 7.77 15.65
C ASP A 10 2.89 8.53 15.64
N LEU A 11 2.73 9.54 16.50
CA LEU A 11 1.53 10.39 16.54
C LEU A 11 1.17 11.05 15.19
N PRO A 12 2.13 11.55 14.37
CA PRO A 12 1.83 12.07 13.04
C PRO A 12 1.10 11.08 12.14
N PHE A 13 1.38 9.78 12.25
CA PHE A 13 0.67 8.76 11.48
C PHE A 13 -0.80 8.65 11.90
N VAL A 14 -1.12 8.85 13.17
CA VAL A 14 -2.52 8.83 13.61
C VAL A 14 -3.27 10.05 13.07
N TYR A 15 -2.64 11.23 13.05
CA TYR A 15 -3.24 12.41 12.41
C TYR A 15 -3.43 12.19 10.91
N LEU A 16 -2.44 11.63 10.22
CA LEU A 16 -2.54 11.31 8.80
C LEU A 16 -3.66 10.30 8.51
N ILE A 17 -3.80 9.26 9.34
CA ILE A 17 -4.92 8.30 9.23
C ILE A 17 -6.25 9.05 9.33
N LEU A 18 -6.43 9.89 10.35
CA LEU A 18 -7.67 10.65 10.53
C LEU A 18 -7.93 11.60 9.37
N GLU A 19 -6.91 12.32 8.93
CA GLU A 19 -6.99 13.27 7.82
C GLU A 19 -7.41 12.57 6.52
N ILE A 20 -6.75 11.46 6.17
CA ILE A 20 -7.14 10.65 5.01
C ILE A 20 -8.56 10.13 5.18
N SER A 21 -8.93 9.63 6.36
CA SER A 21 -10.27 9.10 6.61
C SER A 21 -11.36 10.16 6.42
N VAL A 22 -11.17 11.38 6.93
CA VAL A 22 -12.19 12.44 6.84
C VAL A 22 -12.20 13.15 5.49
N THR A 23 -11.12 13.06 4.71
CA THR A 23 -11.04 13.68 3.37
C THR A 23 -11.38 12.69 2.26
N LEU A 24 -10.67 11.56 2.18
CA LEU A 24 -10.77 10.65 1.05
C LEU A 24 -11.96 9.69 1.14
N LEU A 25 -12.36 9.21 2.32
CA LEU A 25 -13.52 8.29 2.40
C LEU A 25 -14.83 8.95 1.95
N PRO A 26 -15.14 10.20 2.35
CA PRO A 26 -16.31 10.89 1.82
C PRO A 26 -16.24 11.14 0.31
N LEU A 27 -15.06 11.50 -0.22
CA LEU A 27 -14.85 11.69 -1.66
C LEU A 27 -15.09 10.39 -2.44
N VAL A 28 -14.55 9.27 -1.96
CA VAL A 28 -14.81 7.96 -2.56
C VAL A 28 -16.29 7.60 -2.46
N ALA A 29 -16.92 7.77 -1.29
CA ALA A 29 -18.35 7.53 -1.15
C ALA A 29 -19.18 8.34 -2.16
N LEU A 30 -18.84 9.63 -2.36
CA LEU A 30 -19.47 10.50 -3.34
C LEU A 30 -19.34 9.96 -4.77
N LEU A 31 -18.18 9.44 -5.16
CA LEU A 31 -17.94 8.85 -6.48
C LEU A 31 -18.80 7.61 -6.78
N PHE A 32 -19.38 6.98 -5.76
CA PHE A 32 -20.26 5.83 -5.87
C PHE A 32 -21.74 6.16 -5.61
N VAL A 33 -22.11 7.44 -5.47
CA VAL A 33 -23.53 7.84 -5.33
C VAL A 33 -24.27 7.67 -6.67
N PRO A 34 -25.32 6.84 -6.72
CA PRO A 34 -26.11 6.67 -7.94
C PRO A 34 -26.79 7.99 -8.33
N GLY A 35 -26.75 8.33 -9.62
CA GLY A 35 -27.40 9.55 -10.15
C GLY A 35 -26.66 10.86 -9.89
N LEU A 36 -25.41 10.81 -9.39
CA LEU A 36 -24.58 12.01 -9.28
C LEU A 36 -24.36 12.63 -10.68
N PRO A 37 -24.64 13.92 -10.89
CA PRO A 37 -24.43 14.53 -12.20
C PRO A 37 -22.97 14.45 -12.64
N ALA A 38 -22.75 14.21 -13.94
CA ALA A 38 -21.42 13.95 -14.49
C ALA A 38 -20.37 15.03 -14.12
N GLY A 39 -20.75 16.31 -14.14
CA GLY A 39 -19.85 17.40 -13.74
C GLY A 39 -19.37 17.30 -12.29
N TRP A 40 -20.28 16.98 -11.36
CA TRP A 40 -19.95 16.76 -9.96
C TRP A 40 -19.11 15.50 -9.74
N TRP A 41 -19.39 14.44 -10.51
CA TRP A 41 -18.59 13.23 -10.47
C TRP A 41 -17.15 13.49 -10.92
N TRP A 42 -16.95 14.16 -12.06
CA TRP A 42 -15.63 14.50 -12.58
C TRP A 42 -14.87 15.46 -11.66
N ALA A 43 -15.56 16.43 -11.05
CA ALA A 43 -14.96 17.31 -10.05
C ALA A 43 -14.48 16.53 -8.81
N ALA A 44 -15.34 15.66 -8.26
CA ALA A 44 -14.97 14.80 -7.13
C ALA A 44 -13.79 13.88 -7.49
N PHE A 45 -13.78 13.32 -8.70
CA PHE A 45 -12.71 12.46 -9.18
C PHE A 45 -11.39 13.22 -9.32
N ALA A 46 -11.42 14.42 -9.90
CA ALA A 46 -10.23 15.27 -10.03
C ALA A 46 -9.65 15.65 -8.66
N VAL A 47 -10.50 16.02 -7.70
CA VAL A 47 -10.06 16.32 -6.32
C VAL A 47 -9.47 15.08 -5.66
N TYR A 48 -10.14 13.93 -5.77
CA TYR A 48 -9.64 12.66 -5.24
C TYR A 48 -8.28 12.28 -5.83
N MET A 49 -8.13 12.35 -7.15
CA MET A 49 -6.87 12.06 -7.84
C MET A 49 -5.76 13.03 -7.45
N GLY A 50 -6.09 14.32 -7.32
CA GLY A 50 -5.15 15.35 -6.87
C GLY A 50 -4.62 15.07 -5.46
N LEU A 51 -5.52 14.80 -4.52
CA LEU A 51 -5.16 14.50 -3.14
C LEU A 51 -4.40 13.17 -3.01
N THR A 52 -4.86 12.11 -3.66
CA THR A 52 -4.20 10.79 -3.58
C THR A 52 -2.83 10.76 -4.26
N THR A 53 -2.68 11.44 -5.39
CA THR A 53 -1.45 11.36 -6.21
C THR A 53 -0.39 12.34 -5.76
N PHE A 54 -0.75 13.59 -5.46
CA PHE A 54 0.21 14.66 -5.24
C PHE A 54 0.34 15.08 -3.78
N TYR A 55 -0.73 14.96 -2.97
CA TYR A 55 -0.71 15.42 -1.58
C TYR A 55 -0.37 14.29 -0.60
N PHE A 56 -1.18 13.22 -0.57
CA PHE A 56 -1.07 12.17 0.44
C PHE A 56 -0.12 11.03 0.05
N LYS A 57 0.23 10.84 -1.24
CA LYS A 57 1.01 9.68 -1.71
C LYS A 57 2.30 9.45 -0.93
N GLY A 58 3.10 10.50 -0.77
CA GLY A 58 4.38 10.45 -0.06
C GLY A 58 4.21 10.12 1.43
N PRO A 59 3.45 10.93 2.19
CA PRO A 59 3.17 10.67 3.61
C PRO A 59 2.55 9.28 3.86
N PHE A 60 1.59 8.85 3.03
CA PHE A 60 0.98 7.53 3.11
C PHE A 60 2.02 6.42 2.88
N GLY A 61 2.87 6.54 1.86
CA GLY A 61 3.92 5.57 1.57
C GLY A 61 4.89 5.41 2.74
N LEU A 62 5.32 6.53 3.36
CA LEU A 62 6.18 6.50 4.54
C LEU A 62 5.47 5.85 5.75
N MET A 63 4.21 6.22 6.00
CA MET A 63 3.42 5.61 7.07
C MET A 63 3.28 4.09 6.86
N LEU A 64 2.96 3.65 5.64
CA LEU A 64 2.82 2.23 5.31
C LEU A 64 4.14 1.46 5.51
N HIS A 65 5.26 2.06 5.11
CA HIS A 65 6.60 1.52 5.32
C HIS A 65 6.92 1.38 6.82
N CYS A 66 6.81 2.46 7.59
CA CYS A 66 7.12 2.46 9.02
C CYS A 66 6.21 1.50 9.80
N THR A 67 4.92 1.48 9.49
CA THR A 67 3.95 0.64 10.20
C THR A 67 4.03 -0.84 9.83
N SER A 68 4.67 -1.17 8.69
CA SER A 68 5.05 -2.55 8.34
C SER A 68 6.19 -3.06 9.22
N HIS A 69 7.17 -2.21 9.53
CA HIS A 69 8.30 -2.56 10.40
C HIS A 69 7.95 -2.52 11.89
N ARG A 70 7.06 -1.61 12.28
CA ARG A 70 6.68 -1.39 13.67
C ARG A 70 5.18 -1.24 13.82
N ILE A 71 4.58 -2.10 14.63
CA ILE A 71 3.15 -2.03 14.95
C ILE A 71 2.82 -0.67 15.57
N LEU A 72 1.83 0.04 15.00
CA LEU A 72 1.44 1.39 15.44
C LEU A 72 0.64 1.36 16.75
N PHE A 73 -0.41 0.54 16.80
CA PHE A 73 -1.33 0.48 17.93
C PHE A 73 -0.97 -0.65 18.90
N LYS A 74 -1.10 -0.39 20.21
CA LYS A 74 -0.84 -1.37 21.28
C LYS A 74 -1.66 -2.64 21.08
N LYS A 75 -1.19 -3.76 21.64
CA LYS A 75 -1.86 -5.08 21.54
C LYS A 75 -3.35 -5.05 21.90
N LYS A 76 -3.76 -4.26 22.89
CA LYS A 76 -5.17 -4.03 23.28
C LYS A 76 -6.04 -3.51 22.12
N TYR A 77 -5.44 -2.78 21.19
CA TYR A 77 -6.10 -2.16 20.03
C TYR A 77 -5.59 -2.76 18.70
N SER A 78 -5.09 -4.00 18.71
CA SER A 78 -4.39 -4.61 17.57
C SER A 78 -5.20 -4.60 16.27
N ARG A 79 -6.53 -4.67 16.35
CA ARG A 79 -7.45 -4.58 15.20
C ARG A 79 -7.28 -3.29 14.41
N LEU A 80 -6.95 -2.17 15.06
CA LEU A 80 -6.73 -0.88 14.39
C LEU A 80 -5.53 -0.90 13.44
N ASN A 81 -4.56 -1.80 13.65
CA ASN A 81 -3.43 -1.92 12.71
C ASN A 81 -3.86 -2.46 11.34
N HIS A 82 -5.01 -3.12 11.22
CA HIS A 82 -5.56 -3.55 9.93
C HIS A 82 -6.19 -2.39 9.17
N TYR A 83 -6.54 -1.29 9.84
CA TYR A 83 -7.18 -0.14 9.19
C TYR A 83 -6.30 0.45 8.07
N ILE A 84 -4.98 0.48 8.28
CA ILE A 84 -4.02 0.99 7.29
C ILE A 84 -4.04 0.12 6.01
N PRO A 85 -3.69 -1.18 6.04
CA PRO A 85 -3.67 -1.98 4.82
C PRO A 85 -5.06 -2.31 4.25
N TRP A 86 -6.13 -2.33 5.05
CA TRP A 86 -7.47 -2.75 4.58
C TRP A 86 -8.39 -1.62 4.16
N VAL A 87 -8.26 -0.43 4.74
CA VAL A 87 -9.16 0.70 4.46
C VAL A 87 -8.40 1.81 3.75
N ILE A 88 -7.27 2.24 4.30
CA ILE A 88 -6.50 3.33 3.72
C ILE A 88 -5.74 2.87 2.47
N GLY A 89 -5.12 1.69 2.51
CA GLY A 89 -4.33 1.13 1.40
C GLY A 89 -5.07 1.11 0.06
N PRO A 90 -6.30 0.58 -0.02
CA PRO A 90 -7.07 0.55 -1.26
C PRO A 90 -7.31 1.93 -1.89
N LEU A 91 -7.40 3.00 -1.10
CA LEU A 91 -7.53 4.39 -1.61
C LEU A 91 -6.30 4.83 -2.42
N PHE A 92 -5.16 4.15 -2.25
CA PHE A 92 -3.91 4.42 -2.96
C PHE A 92 -3.54 3.30 -3.95
N GLY A 93 -4.47 2.39 -4.24
CA GLY A 93 -4.23 1.24 -5.12
C GLY A 93 -3.40 0.12 -4.47
N GLN A 94 -3.21 0.15 -3.15
CA GLN A 94 -2.57 -0.96 -2.43
C GLN A 94 -3.61 -2.01 -2.07
N THR A 95 -3.39 -3.25 -2.50
CA THR A 95 -4.21 -4.38 -2.05
C THR A 95 -3.81 -4.77 -0.62
N PRO A 96 -4.76 -5.23 0.21
CA PRO A 96 -4.46 -5.57 1.60
C PRO A 96 -3.32 -6.59 1.70
N GLU A 97 -2.41 -6.36 2.66
CA GLU A 97 -1.26 -7.22 2.97
C GLU A 97 -0.17 -7.39 1.90
N THR A 98 -0.43 -7.04 0.63
CA THR A 98 0.54 -7.19 -0.46
C THR A 98 1.82 -6.41 -0.22
N TYR A 99 1.72 -5.12 0.16
CA TYR A 99 2.90 -4.31 0.45
C TYR A 99 3.75 -4.94 1.56
N LEU A 100 3.14 -5.34 2.68
CA LEU A 100 3.88 -5.91 3.81
C LEU A 100 4.57 -7.23 3.43
N THR A 101 3.86 -8.11 2.71
CA THR A 101 4.37 -9.43 2.34
C THR A 101 5.45 -9.34 1.26
N HIS A 102 5.31 -8.43 0.30
CA HIS A 102 6.36 -8.10 -0.67
C HIS A 102 7.57 -7.48 0.02
N HIS A 103 7.34 -6.41 0.78
CA HIS A 103 8.38 -5.57 1.37
C HIS A 103 9.23 -6.32 2.39
N LEU A 104 8.60 -6.99 3.37
CA LEU A 104 9.33 -7.75 4.40
C LEU A 104 9.69 -9.17 3.95
N GLY A 105 8.88 -9.74 3.05
CA GLY A 105 9.05 -11.13 2.64
C GLY A 105 10.11 -11.30 1.57
N MET A 106 10.29 -10.33 0.67
CA MET A 106 11.20 -10.43 -0.48
C MET A 106 12.11 -9.21 -0.59
N HIS A 107 11.55 -8.00 -0.66
CA HIS A 107 12.35 -6.83 -1.01
C HIS A 107 13.42 -6.48 0.03
N HIS A 108 13.10 -6.48 1.32
CA HIS A 108 14.10 -6.23 2.36
C HIS A 108 15.19 -7.31 2.44
N PRO A 109 14.84 -8.62 2.43
CA PRO A 109 15.85 -9.68 2.39
C PRO A 109 16.78 -9.62 1.19
N GLU A 110 16.23 -9.39 -0.01
CA GLU A 110 16.98 -9.46 -1.27
C GLU A 110 17.56 -8.12 -1.72
N ASN A 111 17.09 -7.01 -1.15
CA ASN A 111 17.63 -5.66 -1.33
C ASN A 111 17.77 -5.21 -2.80
N ASN A 112 16.77 -5.51 -3.65
CA ASN A 112 16.77 -5.21 -5.07
C ASN A 112 17.92 -5.87 -5.88
N LEU A 113 18.53 -6.94 -5.36
CA LEU A 113 19.55 -7.75 -6.03
C LEU A 113 18.91 -8.83 -6.92
N PRO A 114 19.69 -9.67 -7.65
CA PRO A 114 19.14 -10.63 -8.60
C PRO A 114 18.04 -11.57 -8.07
N ASP A 115 18.06 -11.88 -6.78
CA ASP A 115 17.08 -12.77 -6.16
C ASP A 115 15.75 -12.07 -5.79
N ASP A 116 15.69 -10.73 -5.86
CA ASP A 116 14.46 -9.96 -5.76
C ASP A 116 13.69 -10.05 -7.09
N GLU A 117 12.54 -10.74 -7.08
CA GLU A 117 11.70 -10.89 -8.29
C GLU A 117 11.15 -9.55 -8.81
N SER A 118 11.20 -8.50 -8.00
CA SER A 118 10.84 -7.14 -8.38
C SER A 118 12.06 -6.26 -8.70
N SER A 119 13.25 -6.86 -8.86
CA SER A 119 14.48 -6.12 -9.08
C SER A 119 14.42 -5.26 -10.34
N THR A 120 14.81 -4.00 -10.19
CA THR A 120 14.93 -3.07 -11.31
C THR A 120 16.29 -3.13 -11.99
N MET A 121 17.26 -3.91 -11.49
CA MET A 121 18.66 -3.86 -11.95
C MET A 121 18.86 -4.26 -13.41
N TYR A 122 17.90 -5.02 -13.97
CA TYR A 122 17.93 -5.51 -15.34
C TYR A 122 17.37 -4.51 -16.36
N TYR A 123 16.86 -3.36 -15.90
CA TYR A 123 16.19 -2.37 -16.72
C TYR A 123 17.01 -1.09 -16.82
N GLN A 124 17.03 -0.51 -18.02
CA GLN A 124 17.65 0.78 -18.26
C GLN A 124 16.66 1.91 -17.99
N ARG A 125 17.03 2.85 -17.10
CA ARG A 125 16.12 3.86 -16.54
C ARG A 125 15.54 4.84 -17.56
N ASP A 126 16.29 5.17 -18.60
CA ASP A 126 15.92 6.09 -19.67
C ASP A 126 15.37 5.38 -20.92
N SER A 127 15.11 4.07 -20.85
CA SER A 127 14.58 3.28 -21.97
C SER A 127 13.09 3.03 -21.84
N VAL A 128 12.29 3.57 -22.78
CA VAL A 128 10.84 3.32 -22.87
C VAL A 128 10.53 1.84 -23.01
N ALA A 129 11.34 1.09 -23.78
CA ALA A 129 11.18 -0.35 -23.94
C ALA A 129 11.45 -1.11 -22.62
N SER A 130 12.43 -0.68 -21.84
CA SER A 130 12.69 -1.25 -20.51
C SER A 130 11.56 -0.94 -19.53
N PHE A 131 11.05 0.29 -19.55
CA PHE A 131 9.87 0.66 -18.78
C PHE A 131 8.65 -0.19 -19.16
N GLY A 132 8.35 -0.36 -20.45
CA GLY A 132 7.24 -1.19 -20.91
C GLY A 132 7.35 -2.65 -20.48
N ARG A 133 8.56 -3.24 -20.59
CA ARG A 133 8.82 -4.61 -20.09
C ARG A 133 8.60 -4.72 -18.58
N TYR A 134 9.16 -3.78 -17.80
CA TYR A 134 8.96 -3.73 -16.35
C TYR A 134 7.48 -3.58 -16.00
N LEU A 135 6.75 -2.71 -16.71
CA LEU A 135 5.35 -2.44 -16.46
C LEU A 135 4.50 -3.71 -16.63
N VAL A 136 4.66 -4.41 -17.76
CA VAL A 136 3.94 -5.66 -18.04
C VAL A 136 4.30 -6.74 -17.02
N ASP A 137 5.58 -6.90 -16.72
CA ASP A 137 6.06 -7.86 -15.73
C ASP A 137 5.47 -7.60 -14.34
N PHE A 138 5.53 -6.35 -13.87
CA PHE A 138 4.97 -5.93 -12.59
C PHE A 138 3.45 -6.14 -12.52
N PHE A 139 2.71 -5.67 -13.53
CA PHE A 139 1.24 -5.72 -13.52
C PHE A 139 0.68 -7.14 -13.65
N LEU A 140 1.28 -7.99 -14.51
CA LEU A 140 0.74 -9.32 -14.78
C LEU A 140 1.40 -10.41 -13.93
N LEU A 141 2.70 -10.31 -13.68
CA LEU A 141 3.50 -11.39 -13.07
C LEU A 141 3.93 -11.08 -11.62
N GLY A 142 3.80 -9.85 -11.14
CA GLY A 142 4.26 -9.46 -9.80
C GLY A 142 3.72 -10.34 -8.67
N ILE A 143 2.39 -10.54 -8.60
CA ILE A 143 1.77 -11.40 -7.59
C ILE A 143 2.14 -12.88 -7.76
N PRO A 144 2.02 -13.49 -8.96
CA PRO A 144 2.50 -14.86 -9.20
C PRO A 144 3.95 -15.09 -8.77
N LYS A 145 4.88 -14.21 -9.17
CA LYS A 145 6.29 -14.28 -8.80
C LYS A 145 6.48 -14.22 -7.30
N LEU A 146 5.80 -13.30 -6.62
CA LEU A 146 5.87 -13.21 -5.15
C LEU A 146 5.34 -14.48 -4.46
N VAL A 147 4.24 -15.06 -4.93
CA VAL A 147 3.70 -16.32 -4.38
C VAL A 147 4.72 -17.47 -4.54
N LEU A 148 5.35 -17.58 -5.72
CA LEU A 148 6.38 -18.58 -5.99
C LEU A 148 7.63 -18.33 -5.14
N TYR A 149 8.07 -17.09 -5.04
CA TYR A 149 9.21 -16.67 -4.20
C TYR A 149 8.99 -17.07 -2.73
N LEU A 150 7.83 -16.74 -2.16
CA LEU A 150 7.51 -17.08 -0.76
C LEU A 150 7.38 -18.60 -0.55
N GLY A 151 7.01 -19.33 -1.61
CA GLY A 151 7.03 -20.79 -1.62
C GLY A 151 8.46 -21.35 -1.59
N ARG A 152 9.32 -20.95 -2.54
CA ARG A 152 10.70 -21.46 -2.67
C ARG A 152 11.59 -21.09 -1.47
N THR A 153 11.33 -19.95 -0.83
CA THR A 153 12.06 -19.49 0.37
C THR A 153 11.44 -19.95 1.69
N SER A 154 10.47 -20.88 1.65
CA SER A 154 9.83 -21.45 2.84
C SER A 154 9.22 -20.41 3.80
N LYS A 155 8.52 -19.41 3.25
CA LYS A 155 7.81 -18.34 3.99
C LYS A 155 6.27 -18.53 3.93
N PRO A 156 5.71 -19.66 4.39
CA PRO A 156 4.29 -20.00 4.18
C PRO A 156 3.33 -19.02 4.85
N LYS A 157 3.68 -18.47 6.02
CA LYS A 157 2.84 -17.47 6.71
C LYS A 157 2.62 -16.22 5.87
N LEU A 158 3.67 -15.69 5.25
CA LEU A 158 3.57 -14.52 4.38
C LEU A 158 2.81 -14.86 3.08
N ARG A 159 3.03 -16.06 2.54
CA ARG A 159 2.28 -16.55 1.37
C ARG A 159 0.78 -16.63 1.64
N PHE A 160 0.37 -17.18 2.80
CA PHE A 160 -1.04 -17.23 3.18
C PHE A 160 -1.61 -15.84 3.41
N ARG A 161 -0.85 -14.95 4.07
CA ARG A 161 -1.25 -13.57 4.31
C ARG A 161 -1.46 -12.79 3.01
N LEU A 162 -0.60 -12.99 2.00
CA LEU A 162 -0.76 -12.43 0.66
C LEU A 162 -2.05 -12.93 -0.03
N LEU A 163 -2.34 -14.23 0.05
CA LEU A 163 -3.46 -14.84 -0.68
C LEU A 163 -4.82 -14.67 0.01
N ARG A 164 -4.85 -14.58 1.35
CA ARG A 164 -6.08 -14.59 2.15
C ARG A 164 -6.29 -13.33 2.98
N GLY A 165 -5.26 -12.48 3.07
CA GLY A 165 -5.31 -11.28 3.89
C GLY A 165 -5.28 -11.55 5.42
N ARG A 166 -4.86 -12.72 5.88
CA ARG A 166 -4.86 -13.09 7.32
C ARG A 166 -3.72 -14.04 7.65
#